data_AF-A0A227PG85-F1
#
_entry.id   AF-A0A227PG85-F1
#
_cell.length_a   1.000
_cell.length_b   1.000
_cell.length_c   1.000
_cell.angle_alpha   90.00
_cell.angle_beta   90.00
_cell.angle_gamma   90.00
#
_symmetry.space_group_name_H-M   'P 1'
#
loop_
_entity.id
_entity.type
_entity.pdbx_description
1 polymer ?
#
loop_
_entity_poly.entity_id
_entity_poly.type
_entity_poly.pdbx_seq_one_letter_code
_entity_poly.pdbx_strand_id
1 'polypeptide(L)'
;MNIGVITYKKYDERLLLNWNFNLLELFNIILNDKDFVRFEIFDRNNNLLLSTHYPDVEHRGVYIKVVKIEKEKEITGITYDAFRTPSTIRRIKVRWNVNGTKFRIKRRALEYVYWQNRKASLQVEQFVDRR
;
A
#
# COMPACT_ATOMS: atom_id res chain seq x y z
N MET A 1 3.72 19.92 16.98
CA MET A 1 3.52 19.70 15.54
C MET A 1 4.63 18.80 15.05
N ASN A 2 4.25 17.61 14.61
CA ASN A 2 5.14 16.62 14.03
C ASN A 2 5.41 16.98 12.57
N ILE A 3 6.51 16.48 12.03
CA ILE A 3 6.89 16.71 10.63
C ILE A 3 6.78 15.38 9.90
N GLY A 4 6.02 15.36 8.80
CA GLY A 4 6.03 14.26 7.85
C GLY A 4 7.14 14.48 6.83
N VAL A 5 7.81 13.42 6.41
CA VAL A 5 8.79 13.45 5.32
C VAL A 5 8.43 12.37 4.32
N ILE A 6 8.22 12.74 3.07
CA ILE A 6 8.17 11.80 1.95
C ILE A 6 9.53 11.80 1.29
N THR A 7 10.19 10.64 1.28
CA THR A 7 11.41 10.44 0.53
C THR A 7 11.09 9.87 -0.84
N TYR A 8 11.54 10.59 -1.87
CA TYR A 8 11.58 10.14 -3.24
C TYR A 8 13.01 9.73 -3.61
N LYS A 9 13.19 9.06 -4.76
CA LYS A 9 14.53 8.65 -5.23
C LYS A 9 15.54 9.79 -5.38
N LYS A 10 15.06 11.01 -5.62
CA LYS A 10 15.92 12.18 -5.96
C LYS A 10 15.86 13.31 -4.94
N TYR A 11 14.83 13.37 -4.11
CA TYR A 11 14.62 14.47 -3.18
C TYR A 11 13.70 14.04 -2.04
N ASP A 12 13.73 14.81 -0.95
CA ASP A 12 12.82 14.67 0.17
C ASP A 12 11.84 15.85 0.21
N GLU A 13 10.59 15.56 0.53
CA GLU A 13 9.53 16.56 0.70
C GLU A 13 9.08 16.58 2.16
N ARG A 14 9.12 17.77 2.78
CA ARG A 14 8.67 17.98 4.17
C ARG A 14 7.22 18.43 4.18
N LEU A 15 6.43 17.79 5.02
CA LEU A 15 5.00 18.00 5.14
C LEU A 15 4.66 18.42 6.56
N LEU A 16 3.76 19.39 6.67
CA LEU A 16 3.15 19.78 7.93
C LEU A 16 1.98 18.86 8.23
N LEU A 17 2.06 18.12 9.34
CA LEU A 17 0.99 17.22 9.78
C LEU A 17 -0.02 17.98 10.62
N ASN A 18 -0.83 18.81 9.96
CA ASN A 18 -1.93 19.56 10.57
C ASN A 18 -3.30 19.10 10.01
N TRP A 19 -4.39 19.77 10.40
CA TRP A 19 -5.75 19.42 9.99
C TRP A 19 -5.99 19.40 8.46
N ASN A 20 -5.15 20.08 7.67
CA ASN A 20 -5.21 20.06 6.20
C ASN A 20 -4.53 18.83 5.58
N PHE A 21 -3.91 17.98 6.39
CA PHE A 21 -3.15 16.84 5.88
C PHE A 21 -4.06 15.83 5.17
N ASN A 22 -3.80 15.61 3.88
CA ASN A 22 -4.60 14.73 3.04
C ASN A 22 -4.05 13.29 3.03
N LEU A 23 -4.62 12.44 3.89
CA LEU A 23 -4.28 11.02 3.97
C LEU A 23 -4.55 10.23 2.70
N LEU A 24 -5.60 10.58 1.96
CA LEU A 24 -5.94 9.89 0.72
C LEU A 24 -4.88 10.13 -0.35
N GLU A 25 -4.38 11.35 -0.43
CA GLU A 25 -3.29 11.73 -1.33
C GLU A 25 -1.97 11.07 -0.95
N LEU A 26 -1.62 11.05 0.35
CA LEU A 26 -0.46 10.29 0.83
C LEU A 26 -0.55 8.81 0.39
N PHE A 27 -1.69 8.16 0.60
CA PHE A 27 -1.84 6.74 0.22
C PHE A 27 -1.79 6.53 -1.29
N ASN A 28 -2.29 7.49 -2.06
CA ASN A 28 -2.16 7.46 -3.51
C ASN A 28 -0.69 7.53 -3.94
N ILE A 29 0.11 8.41 -3.33
CA ILE A 29 1.56 8.51 -3.57
C ILE A 29 2.24 7.18 -3.22
N ILE A 30 2.01 6.66 -2.01
CA ILE A 30 2.63 5.40 -1.53
C ILE A 30 2.35 4.22 -2.48
N LEU A 31 1.14 4.14 -3.05
CA LEU A 31 0.72 2.99 -3.85
C LEU A 31 1.07 3.10 -5.34
N ASN A 32 1.07 4.31 -5.89
CA ASN A 32 1.07 4.55 -7.33
C ASN A 32 2.29 5.32 -7.84
N ASP A 33 2.99 6.07 -6.98
CA ASP A 33 4.19 6.78 -7.39
C ASP A 33 5.38 5.81 -7.47
N LYS A 34 6.08 5.84 -8.60
CA LYS A 34 7.24 4.97 -8.87
C LYS A 34 8.51 5.46 -8.20
N ASP A 35 8.58 6.75 -7.90
CA ASP A 35 9.75 7.40 -7.31
C ASP A 35 9.62 7.51 -5.80
N PHE A 36 8.46 7.18 -5.22
CA PHE A 36 8.28 7.02 -3.79
C PHE A 36 9.19 5.91 -3.23
N VAL A 37 9.86 6.22 -2.11
CA VAL A 37 10.74 5.29 -1.40
C VAL A 37 10.17 4.98 -0.02
N ARG A 38 9.91 6.00 0.79
CA ARG A 38 9.34 5.86 2.13
C ARG A 38 8.66 7.13 2.61
N PHE A 39 7.79 6.99 3.59
CA PHE A 39 7.18 8.07 4.34
C PHE A 39 7.49 7.87 5.82
N GLU A 40 7.90 8.96 6.47
CA GLU A 40 8.33 8.98 7.87
C GLU A 40 7.69 10.14 8.62
N ILE A 41 7.46 9.97 9.91
CA ILE A 41 6.97 11.03 10.81
C ILE A 41 7.97 11.19 11.94
N PHE A 42 8.34 12.44 12.20
CA PHE A 42 9.27 12.81 13.26
C PHE A 42 8.62 13.75 14.29
N ASP A 43 9.01 13.58 15.55
CA ASP A 43 8.81 14.55 16.62
C ASP A 43 9.67 15.81 16.38
N ARG A 44 9.38 16.90 17.10
CA ARG A 44 10.18 18.12 17.23
C ARG A 44 11.65 17.84 17.58
N ASN A 45 11.93 16.77 18.32
CA ASN A 45 13.30 16.36 18.67
C ASN A 45 13.95 15.47 17.60
N ASN A 46 13.35 15.37 16.41
CA ASN A 46 13.82 14.51 15.31
C ASN A 46 13.81 13.00 15.64
N ASN A 47 12.98 12.59 16.61
CA ASN A 47 12.75 11.18 16.90
C ASN A 47 11.76 10.58 15.90
N LEU A 48 12.09 9.44 15.30
CA LEU A 48 11.20 8.71 14.40
C LEU A 48 10.00 8.16 15.17
N LEU A 49 8.79 8.56 14.78
CA LEU A 49 7.54 8.11 15.38
C LEU A 49 6.86 7.03 14.53
N LEU A 50 6.93 7.16 13.20
CA LEU A 50 6.27 6.26 12.25
C LEU A 50 7.07 6.18 10.95
N SER A 51 7.13 5.00 10.34
CA SER A 51 7.74 4.81 9.02
C SER A 51 7.01 3.75 8.19
N THR A 52 7.00 3.94 6.87
CA THR A 52 6.60 2.90 5.91
C THR A 52 7.75 1.95 5.55
N HIS A 53 8.97 2.18 6.04
CA HIS A 53 10.15 1.38 5.76
C HIS A 53 10.58 0.59 7.00
N TYR A 54 10.48 -0.74 6.94
CA TYR A 54 10.70 -1.62 8.09
C TYR A 54 12.11 -1.53 8.71
N PRO A 55 13.22 -1.46 7.93
CA PRO A 55 14.58 -1.35 8.49
C PRO A 55 14.80 -0.15 9.41
N ASP A 56 14.12 0.98 9.15
CA ASP A 56 14.28 2.20 9.96
C ASP A 56 13.56 2.10 11.32
N VAL A 57 12.67 1.11 11.48
CA VAL A 57 11.76 0.97 12.62
C VAL A 57 12.35 0.16 13.76
N GLU A 58 13.46 -0.57 13.54
CA GLU A 58 13.88 -1.71 14.37
C GLU A 58 13.79 -1.50 15.89
N HIS A 59 13.93 -0.28 16.44
CA HIS A 59 13.68 -0.03 17.87
C HIS A 59 13.00 1.29 18.29
N ARG A 60 12.43 2.12 17.39
CA ARG A 60 12.02 3.50 17.78
C ARG A 60 10.65 4.00 17.31
N GLY A 61 10.00 3.38 16.33
CA GLY A 61 8.76 3.91 15.75
C GLY A 61 7.68 2.86 15.44
N VAL A 62 6.56 3.30 14.88
CA VAL A 62 5.47 2.46 14.39
C VAL A 62 5.68 2.17 12.91
N TYR A 63 5.73 0.89 12.54
CA TYR A 63 5.71 0.51 11.13
C TYR A 63 4.28 0.50 10.59
N ILE A 64 4.06 1.15 9.45
CA ILE A 64 2.81 1.05 8.71
C ILE A 64 3.04 0.46 7.32
N LYS A 65 2.04 -0.27 6.82
CA LYS A 65 2.04 -0.79 5.46
C LYS A 65 0.73 -0.45 4.78
N VAL A 66 0.81 0.29 3.68
CA VAL A 66 -0.34 0.51 2.79
C VAL A 66 -0.35 -0.62 1.77
N VAL A 67 -1.50 -1.27 1.59
CA VAL A 67 -1.65 -2.45 0.73
C VAL A 67 -2.50 -2.14 -0.50
N LYS A 68 -2.15 -2.78 -1.61
CA LYS A 68 -2.95 -2.79 -2.84
C LYS A 68 -3.35 -4.21 -3.21
N ILE A 69 -4.39 -4.31 -4.02
CA ILE A 69 -4.86 -5.57 -4.59
C ILE A 69 -4.13 -5.87 -5.90
N GLU A 70 -3.61 -7.08 -6.02
CA GLU A 70 -2.95 -7.56 -7.23
C GLU A 70 -3.73 -8.72 -7.83
N LYS A 71 -3.88 -8.73 -9.15
CA LYS A 71 -4.58 -9.79 -9.87
C LYS A 71 -3.58 -10.83 -10.36
N GLU A 72 -3.59 -12.00 -9.74
CA GLU A 72 -2.84 -13.17 -10.20
C GLU A 72 -3.69 -13.97 -11.18
N LYS A 73 -3.15 -14.21 -12.38
CA LYS A 73 -3.74 -15.14 -13.36
C LYS A 73 -2.80 -16.32 -13.54
N GLU A 74 -3.35 -17.51 -13.36
CA GLU A 74 -2.62 -18.78 -13.50
C GLU A 74 -3.29 -19.57 -14.63
N ILE A 75 -2.52 -20.01 -15.63
CA ILE A 75 -3.02 -20.94 -16.66
C ILE A 75 -2.98 -22.33 -16.04
N THR A 76 -4.14 -22.89 -15.75
CA THR A 76 -4.26 -24.22 -15.11
C THR A 76 -4.41 -25.35 -16.12
N GLY A 77 -4.55 -25.03 -17.40
CA GLY A 77 -4.64 -26.01 -18.46
C GLY A 77 -4.89 -25.37 -19.82
N ILE A 78 -4.60 -26.12 -20.86
CA ILE A 78 -4.84 -25.75 -22.25
C ILE A 78 -5.56 -26.92 -22.90
N THR A 79 -6.66 -26.64 -23.57
CA THR A 79 -7.39 -27.62 -24.39
C THR A 79 -7.25 -27.22 -25.85
N TYR A 80 -6.83 -28.16 -26.68
CA TYR A 80 -6.70 -27.96 -28.13
C TYR A 80 -7.82 -28.71 -28.86
N ASP A 81 -8.43 -28.04 -29.84
CA ASP A 81 -9.44 -28.57 -30.72
C ASP A 81 -9.25 -27.99 -32.13
N ALA A 82 -8.79 -28.82 -33.06
CA ALA A 82 -8.47 -28.42 -34.43
C ALA A 82 -9.68 -27.97 -35.25
N PHE A 83 -10.91 -28.33 -34.83
CA PHE A 83 -12.14 -28.02 -35.56
C PHE A 83 -12.84 -26.75 -35.03
N ARG A 84 -12.25 -26.05 -34.05
CA ARG A 84 -12.79 -24.85 -33.42
C ARG A 84 -11.89 -23.64 -33.68
N THR A 85 -12.47 -22.43 -33.76
CA THR A 85 -11.71 -21.16 -33.82
C THR A 85 -12.10 -20.26 -32.63
N PRO A 86 -11.16 -19.84 -31.77
CA PRO A 86 -9.76 -20.26 -31.73
C PRO A 86 -9.64 -21.74 -31.32
N SER A 87 -8.66 -22.43 -31.91
CA SER A 87 -8.39 -23.87 -31.71
C SER A 87 -7.83 -24.20 -30.33
N THR A 88 -7.56 -23.17 -29.52
CA THR A 88 -6.89 -23.32 -28.23
C THR A 88 -7.68 -22.58 -27.16
N ILE A 89 -8.15 -23.31 -26.15
CA ILE A 89 -8.89 -22.76 -25.00
C ILE A 89 -7.99 -22.86 -23.78
N ARG A 90 -7.64 -21.71 -23.20
CA ARG A 90 -6.88 -21.64 -21.94
C ARG A 90 -7.84 -21.68 -20.76
N ARG A 91 -7.65 -22.63 -19.84
CA ARG A 91 -8.29 -22.62 -18.52
C ARG A 91 -7.49 -21.70 -17.62
N ILE A 92 -8.10 -20.60 -17.19
CA ILE A 92 -7.44 -19.56 -16.39
C ILE A 92 -8.06 -19.53 -15.00
N LYS A 93 -7.23 -19.70 -13.98
CA LYS A 93 -7.60 -19.46 -12.58
C LYS A 93 -7.20 -18.05 -12.21
N VAL A 94 -8.15 -17.29 -11.68
CA VAL A 94 -7.91 -15.93 -11.20
C VAL A 94 -7.88 -15.95 -9.68
N ARG A 95 -6.83 -15.38 -9.10
CA ARG A 95 -6.75 -15.08 -7.67
C ARG A 95 -6.43 -13.60 -7.47
N TRP A 96 -6.83 -13.08 -6.32
CA TRP A 96 -6.53 -11.72 -5.91
C TRP A 96 -5.58 -11.79 -4.71
N ASN A 97 -4.37 -11.26 -4.86
CA ASN A 97 -3.37 -11.24 -3.81
C ASN A 97 -3.39 -9.86 -3.13
N VAL A 98 -3.37 -9.86 -1.80
CA VAL A 98 -3.16 -8.66 -0.99
C VAL A 98 -2.12 -9.01 0.07
N ASN A 99 -0.90 -8.48 -0.08
CA ASN A 99 0.17 -8.64 0.90
C ASN A 99 0.43 -10.11 1.31
N GLY A 100 0.45 -11.03 0.34
CA GLY A 100 0.67 -12.48 0.57
C GLY A 100 -0.61 -13.27 0.85
N THR A 101 -1.74 -12.61 1.15
CA THR A 101 -3.03 -13.26 1.34
C THR A 101 -3.76 -13.42 0.01
N LYS A 102 -4.18 -14.65 -0.32
CA LYS A 102 -4.85 -14.96 -1.60
C LYS A 102 -6.36 -15.14 -1.44
N PHE A 103 -7.12 -14.40 -2.24
CA PHE A 103 -8.57 -14.44 -2.29
C PHE A 103 -9.07 -14.97 -3.64
N ARG A 104 -10.16 -15.75 -3.61
CA ARG A 104 -10.86 -16.20 -4.83
C ARG A 104 -11.78 -15.11 -5.40
N ILE A 105 -12.33 -14.26 -4.53
CA ILE A 105 -13.36 -13.26 -4.88
C ILE A 105 -12.77 -11.86 -4.72
N LYS A 106 -12.92 -11.02 -5.76
CA LYS A 106 -12.42 -9.64 -5.77
C LYS A 106 -12.96 -8.81 -4.60
N ARG A 107 -14.26 -8.91 -4.33
CA ARG A 107 -14.94 -8.17 -3.25
C ARG A 107 -14.29 -8.41 -1.88
N ARG A 108 -14.01 -9.67 -1.51
CA ARG A 108 -13.36 -9.99 -0.24
C ARG A 108 -11.94 -9.42 -0.14
N ALA A 109 -11.20 -9.42 -1.25
CA ALA A 109 -9.88 -8.80 -1.30
C ALA A 109 -9.96 -7.28 -1.12
N LEU A 110 -10.95 -6.61 -1.73
CA LEU A 110 -11.17 -5.17 -1.57
C LEU A 110 -11.58 -4.81 -0.13
N GLU A 111 -12.49 -5.59 0.48
CA GLU A 111 -12.86 -5.41 1.89
C GLU A 111 -11.63 -5.55 2.79
N TYR A 112 -10.77 -6.54 2.52
CA TYR A 112 -9.51 -6.70 3.26
C TYR A 112 -8.56 -5.51 3.08
N VAL A 113 -8.35 -5.02 1.84
CA VAL A 113 -7.54 -3.82 1.56
C VAL A 113 -8.08 -2.62 2.34
N TYR A 114 -9.39 -2.40 2.32
CA TYR A 114 -10.03 -1.30 3.05
C TYR A 114 -9.70 -1.36 4.55
N TRP A 115 -9.86 -2.52 5.18
CA TRP A 115 -9.56 -2.66 6.60
C TRP A 115 -8.09 -2.47 6.95
N GLN A 116 -7.17 -2.97 6.12
CA GLN A 116 -5.72 -2.78 6.33
C GLN A 116 -5.33 -1.30 6.19
N ASN A 117 -5.76 -0.65 5.11
CA ASN A 117 -5.45 0.76 4.89
C ASN A 117 -6.14 1.66 5.91
N ARG A 118 -7.34 1.32 6.38
CA ARG A 118 -8.02 2.03 7.48
C ARG A 118 -7.22 1.97 8.77
N LYS A 119 -6.64 0.82 9.12
CA LYS A 119 -5.75 0.70 10.30
C LYS A 119 -4.52 1.58 10.16
N ALA A 120 -3.88 1.58 8.99
CA ALA A 120 -2.75 2.47 8.72
C ALA A 120 -3.14 3.96 8.83
N SER A 121 -4.32 4.33 8.31
CA SER A 121 -4.85 5.71 8.41
C SER A 121 -4.98 6.14 9.87
N LEU A 122 -5.61 5.31 10.69
CA LEU A 122 -5.79 5.58 12.11
C LEU A 122 -4.46 5.72 12.86
N GLN A 123 -3.41 5.00 12.46
CA GLN A 123 -2.08 5.16 13.03
C GLN A 123 -1.44 6.50 12.65
N VAL A 124 -1.57 6.93 11.39
CA VAL A 124 -1.06 8.24 10.96
C VAL A 124 -1.84 9.38 11.62
N GLU A 125 -3.16 9.25 11.71
CA GLU A 125 -4.05 10.26 12.31
C GLU A 125 -3.70 10.59 13.77
N GLN A 126 -3.14 9.65 14.53
CA GLN A 126 -2.68 9.89 15.91
C GLN A 126 -1.58 10.95 16.00
N PHE A 127 -0.86 11.18 14.91
CA PHE A 127 0.25 12.12 14.84
C PHE A 127 -0.09 13.44 14.14
N VAL A 128 -1.31 13.56 13.60
CA VAL A 128 -1.81 14.78 12.93
C VAL A 128 -2.37 15.75 13.97
N ASP A 129 -1.89 17.00 13.94
CA ASP A 129 -2.38 18.05 14.83
C ASP A 129 -3.76 18.52 14.37
N ARG A 130 -4.80 18.24 15.17
CA ARG A 130 -6.21 18.59 14.89
C ARG A 130 -6.71 19.80 15.70
N ARG A 131 -5.81 20.56 16.33
CA ARG A 131 -6.17 21.77 17.09
C ARG A 131 -6.52 22.94 16.18
#